data_AF-A0A485CVI0-F1
#
_entry.id   AF-A0A485CVI0-F1
#
_cell.length_a   1.000
_cell.length_b   1.000
_cell.length_c   1.000
_cell.angle_alpha   90.00
_cell.angle_beta   90.00
_cell.angle_gamma   90.00
#
_symmetry.space_group_name_H-M   'P 1'
#
loop_
_entity.id
_entity.type
_entity.pdbx_description
1 polymer ?
#
loop_
_entity_poly.entity_id
_entity_poly.type
_entity_poly.pdbx_seq_one_letter_code
_entity_poly.pdbx_strand_id
1 'polypeptide(L)'
;MQKRFPVMGHIRGLGLMIGLRSSTRTASRIIWAATRLDGALSALLQKKCFEAGLILERGGRGGCVLRLLPSLLISNAELEIFLDKFEQAMLAAGVKPV
;
A
#
# COMPACT_ATOMS: atom_id res chain seq x y z
N MET A 1 4.09 0.15 9.88
CA MET A 1 3.77 0.56 8.49
C MET A 1 3.14 1.96 8.42
N GLN A 2 1.90 2.22 8.87
CA GLN A 2 1.26 3.55 8.73
C GLN A 2 2.00 4.69 9.46
N LYS A 3 2.58 4.42 10.63
CA LYS A 3 3.43 5.39 11.37
C LYS A 3 4.78 5.67 10.69
N ARG A 4 5.28 4.71 9.90
CA ARG A 4 6.58 4.80 9.18
C ARG A 4 6.42 5.44 7.81
N PHE A 5 5.24 5.37 7.19
CA PHE A 5 4.99 5.87 5.83
C PHE A 5 3.70 6.73 5.75
N PRO A 6 3.79 8.05 5.94
CA PRO A 6 2.62 8.96 5.95
C PRO A 6 1.94 9.10 4.59
N VAL A 7 2.54 8.61 3.50
CA VAL A 7 1.89 8.53 2.19
C VAL A 7 0.79 7.45 2.15
N MET A 8 0.84 6.49 3.08
CA MET A 8 -0.21 5.49 3.26
C MET A 8 -1.33 6.10 4.09
N GLY A 9 -2.25 6.77 3.39
CA GLY A 9 -3.33 7.53 4.03
C GLY A 9 -4.16 6.68 4.97
N HIS A 10 -4.64 5.51 4.53
CA HIS A 10 -5.46 4.65 5.39
C HIS A 10 -5.25 3.17 5.10
N ILE A 11 -4.97 2.40 6.15
CA ILE A 11 -4.98 0.93 6.12
C ILE A 11 -6.36 0.48 6.60
N ARG A 12 -7.07 -0.36 5.84
CA ARG A 12 -8.41 -0.89 6.17
C ARG A 12 -8.40 -2.40 5.95
N GLY A 13 -9.35 -3.10 6.55
CA GLY A 13 -9.51 -4.52 6.33
C GLY A 13 -9.61 -5.32 7.61
N LEU A 14 -10.04 -6.57 7.47
CA LEU A 14 -10.16 -7.52 8.56
C LEU A 14 -9.49 -8.84 8.14
N GLY A 15 -8.76 -9.45 9.06
CA GLY A 15 -7.98 -10.65 8.79
C GLY A 15 -6.95 -10.41 7.68
N LEU A 16 -6.95 -11.29 6.67
CA LEU A 16 -6.02 -11.25 5.56
C LEU A 16 -6.50 -10.43 4.36
N MET A 17 -7.68 -9.79 4.44
CA MET A 17 -8.16 -8.87 3.41
C MET A 17 -7.86 -7.43 3.80
N ILE A 18 -6.68 -6.94 3.44
CA ILE A 18 -6.19 -5.60 3.81
C ILE A 18 -6.11 -4.68 2.59
N GLY A 19 -6.74 -3.51 2.68
CA GLY A 19 -6.67 -2.43 1.71
C GLY A 19 -5.80 -1.26 2.17
N LEU A 20 -4.82 -0.89 1.36
CA LEU A 20 -3.92 0.24 1.58
C LEU A 20 -4.28 1.37 0.61
N ARG A 21 -4.74 2.50 1.13
CA ARG A 21 -5.04 3.69 0.32
C ARG A 21 -3.81 4.58 0.20
N SER A 22 -3.41 4.88 -1.03
CA SER A 22 -2.39 5.90 -1.34
C SER A 22 -2.99 7.31 -1.25
N SER A 23 -2.25 8.26 -0.67
CA SER A 23 -2.61 9.68 -0.63
C SER A 23 -1.45 10.56 -1.06
N THR A 24 -1.71 11.58 -1.89
CA THR A 24 -0.68 12.58 -2.21
C THR A 24 -0.30 13.36 -0.95
N ARG A 25 1.00 13.59 -0.74
CA ARG A 25 1.54 14.36 0.38
C ARG A 25 1.23 15.85 0.19
N THR A 26 0.00 16.27 0.52
CA THR A 26 -0.27 17.67 0.85
C THR A 26 -0.56 17.72 2.35
N ALA A 27 0.42 18.20 3.11
CA ALA A 27 0.36 18.33 4.56
C ALA A 27 -0.62 19.44 4.95
N SER A 28 -1.93 19.20 4.82
CA SER A 28 -3.00 20.02 5.43
C SER A 28 -4.37 19.52 5.00
N ARG A 29 -4.86 18.43 5.62
CA ARG A 29 -6.28 18.25 6.00
C ARG A 29 -6.51 16.82 6.46
N ILE A 30 -6.62 16.69 7.78
CA ILE A 30 -7.41 15.64 8.42
C ILE A 30 -8.88 15.97 8.12
N ILE A 31 -9.30 15.72 6.88
CA ILE A 31 -10.72 15.66 6.54
C ILE A 31 -10.89 14.33 5.82
N TRP A 32 -11.59 13.43 6.49
CA TRP A 32 -11.95 12.07 6.09
C TRP A 32 -12.43 11.92 4.63
N ALA A 33 -12.83 13.02 3.98
CA ALA A 33 -13.40 13.06 2.64
C ALA A 33 -12.48 13.59 1.52
N ALA A 34 -11.29 14.17 1.79
CA ALA A 34 -10.60 15.01 0.81
C ALA A 34 -9.08 14.81 0.62
N THR A 35 -8.52 13.65 0.95
CA THR A 35 -7.18 13.29 0.44
C THR A 35 -7.29 12.95 -1.05
N ARG A 36 -6.67 13.78 -1.90
CA ARG A 36 -6.63 13.60 -3.35
C ARG A 36 -6.08 12.19 -3.66
N LEU A 37 -6.91 11.39 -4.32
CA LEU A 37 -6.64 9.99 -4.62
C LEU A 37 -5.51 9.93 -5.65
N ASP A 38 -4.41 9.25 -5.33
CA ASP A 38 -3.29 9.11 -6.25
C ASP A 38 -3.32 7.75 -6.95
N GLY A 39 -4.12 7.65 -8.01
CA GLY A 39 -4.17 6.45 -8.83
C GLY A 39 -2.82 6.13 -9.48
N ALA A 40 -2.01 7.15 -9.79
CA ALA A 40 -0.70 6.98 -10.41
C ALA A 40 0.33 6.41 -9.44
N LEU A 41 0.36 6.90 -8.19
CA LEU A 41 1.21 6.33 -7.14
C LEU A 41 0.83 4.88 -6.82
N SER A 42 -0.47 4.58 -6.75
CA SER A 42 -0.95 3.20 -6.56
C SER A 42 -0.51 2.27 -7.71
N ALA A 43 -0.58 2.75 -8.96
CA ALA A 43 -0.10 1.99 -10.12
C ALA A 43 1.43 1.80 -10.11
N LEU A 44 2.19 2.83 -9.73
CA LEU A 44 3.64 2.77 -9.58
C LEU A 44 4.03 1.77 -8.48
N LEU A 45 3.38 1.83 -7.32
CA LEU A 45 3.60 0.88 -6.22
C LEU A 45 3.25 -0.55 -6.64
N GLN A 46 2.15 -0.77 -7.35
CA GLN A 46 1.80 -2.09 -7.89
C GLN A 46 2.91 -2.62 -8.81
N LYS A 47 3.41 -1.78 -9.73
CA LYS A 47 4.52 -2.14 -10.62
C LYS A 47 5.79 -2.49 -9.83
N LYS A 48 6.15 -1.70 -8.82
CA LYS A 48 7.32 -1.96 -7.96
C LYS A 48 7.17 -3.21 -7.11
N CYS A 49 5.96 -3.49 -6.62
CA CYS A 49 5.67 -4.74 -5.94
C CYS A 49 5.83 -5.93 -6.89
N PHE A 50 5.34 -5.82 -8.12
CA PHE A 50 5.50 -6.87 -9.13
C PHE A 50 6.97 -7.12 -9.48
N GLU A 51 7.77 -6.06 -9.65
CA GLU A 51 9.23 -6.16 -9.83
C GLU A 51 9.94 -6.82 -8.64
N ALA A 52 9.43 -6.63 -7.41
CA ALA A 52 9.91 -7.30 -6.19
C ALA A 52 9.37 -8.74 -6.00
N GLY A 53 8.58 -9.26 -6.95
CA GLY A 53 7.99 -10.59 -6.89
C GLY A 53 6.75 -10.69 -5.99
N LEU A 54 6.02 -9.58 -5.80
CA LEU A 54 4.74 -9.52 -5.09
C LEU A 54 3.61 -9.19 -6.06
N ILE A 55 2.55 -10.00 -6.02
CA ILE A 55 1.33 -9.76 -6.80
C ILE A 55 0.30 -9.11 -5.88
N LEU A 56 -0.12 -7.89 -6.23
CA LEU A 56 -1.14 -7.14 -5.51
C LEU A 56 -2.22 -6.69 -6.50
N GLU A 57 -3.47 -6.71 -6.03
CA GLU A 57 -4.60 -6.19 -6.79
C GLU A 57 -4.77 -4.69 -6.50
N ARG A 58 -5.19 -3.93 -7.52
CA ARG A 58 -5.54 -2.53 -7.38
C ARG A 58 -7.05 -2.35 -7.51
N GLY A 59 -7.65 -1.61 -6.60
CA GLY A 59 -9.09 -1.37 -6.56
C GLY A 59 -9.48 0.01 -6.03
N GLY A 60 -10.77 0.18 -5.76
CA GLY A 60 -11.34 1.46 -5.33
C GLY A 60 -11.46 2.49 -6.46
N ARG A 61 -12.09 3.63 -6.17
CA ARG A 61 -12.35 4.67 -7.17
C ARG A 61 -11.04 5.27 -7.68
N GLY A 62 -10.77 5.15 -8.98
CA GLY A 62 -9.51 5.58 -9.60
C GLY A 62 -8.32 4.64 -9.34
N GLY A 63 -8.55 3.43 -8.82
CA GLY A 63 -7.49 2.44 -8.56
C GLY A 63 -6.49 2.89 -7.48
N CYS A 64 -6.90 3.74 -6.56
CA CYS A 64 -6.05 4.31 -5.52
C CYS A 64 -5.77 3.36 -4.34
N VAL A 65 -6.41 2.19 -4.29
CA VAL A 65 -6.29 1.22 -3.19
C VAL A 65 -5.53 -0.01 -3.68
N LEU A 66 -4.49 -0.39 -2.95
CA LEU A 66 -3.82 -1.69 -3.10
C LEU A 66 -4.49 -2.70 -2.16
N ARG A 67 -4.79 -3.89 -2.65
CA ARG A 67 -5.42 -4.98 -1.89
C ARG A 67 -4.41 -6.10 -1.69
N LEU A 68 -4.20 -6.44 -0.43
CA LEU A 68 -3.51 -7.63 -0.01
C LEU A 68 -4.57 -8.72 0.22
N LEU A 69 -4.47 -9.79 -0.55
CA LEU A 69 -5.36 -10.95 -0.53
C LEU A 69 -4.50 -12.23 -0.63
N PRO A 70 -3.71 -12.55 0.40
CA PRO A 70 -2.87 -13.73 0.39
C PRO A 70 -3.73 -14.99 0.64
N SER A 71 -3.13 -16.16 0.39
CA SER A 71 -3.74 -17.44 0.76
C SER A 71 -4.05 -17.47 2.26
N LEU A 72 -5.17 -18.07 2.65
CA LEU A 72 -5.48 -18.32 4.08
C LEU A 72 -4.50 -19.29 4.75
N LEU A 73 -3.71 -20.01 3.94
CA LEU A 73 -2.66 -20.92 4.39
C LEU A 73 -1.30 -20.24 4.55
N ILE A 74 -1.20 -18.93 4.30
CA ILE A 74 0.06 -18.20 4.41
C ILE A 74 0.60 -18.28 5.83
N SER A 75 1.88 -18.62 5.96
CA SER A 75 2.60 -18.67 7.22
C SER A 75 3.07 -17.28 7.66
N ASN A 76 3.38 -17.13 8.95
CA ASN A 76 3.96 -15.89 9.46
C ASN A 76 5.33 -15.58 8.81
N ALA A 77 6.14 -16.60 8.50
CA ALA A 77 7.43 -16.42 7.83
C ALA A 77 7.26 -15.89 6.39
N GLU A 78 6.26 -16.38 5.65
CA GLU A 78 5.93 -15.84 4.33
C GLU A 78 5.38 -14.41 4.42
N LEU A 79 4.65 -14.08 5.51
CA LEU A 79 4.17 -12.73 5.76
C LEU A 79 5.33 -11.77 6.05
N GLU A 80 6.37 -12.20 6.76
CA GLU A 80 7.59 -11.41 6.97
C GLU A 80 8.30 -11.13 5.64
N ILE A 81 8.47 -12.15 4.79
CA ILE A 81 9.02 -11.97 3.44
C ILE A 81 8.18 -10.99 2.62
N PHE A 82 6.85 -11.06 2.75
CA PHE A 82 5.95 -10.10 2.11
C PHE A 82 6.23 -8.67 2.60
N LEU A 83 6.34 -8.46 3.91
CA LEU A 83 6.59 -7.14 4.49
C LEU A 83 7.93 -6.56 4.03
N ASP A 84 8.98 -7.37 3.97
CA ASP A 84 10.31 -6.96 3.51
C ASP A 84 10.28 -6.53 2.03
N LYS A 85 9.70 -7.36 1.16
CA LYS A 85 9.56 -7.06 -0.26
C LYS A 85 8.67 -5.83 -0.50
N PHE A 86 7.60 -5.70 0.30
CA PHE A 86 6.71 -4.55 0.22
C PHE A 86 7.42 -3.26 0.62
N GLU A 87 8.22 -3.29 1.69
CA GLU A 87 9.04 -2.15 2.10
C GLU A 87 10.06 -1.76 1.01
N GLN A 88 10.74 -2.73 0.40
CA GLN A 88 11.64 -2.50 -0.73
C GLN A 88 10.92 -1.85 -1.92
N ALA A 89 9.73 -2.33 -2.27
CA ALA A 89 8.92 -1.76 -3.34
C ALA A 89 8.48 -0.32 -3.04
N MET A 90 8.15 -0.02 -1.78
CA MET A 90 7.82 1.35 -1.35
C MET A 90 9.02 2.30 -1.49
N LEU A 91 10.20 1.87 -1.03
CA LEU A 91 11.44 2.64 -1.19
C LEU A 91 11.76 2.88 -2.67
N ALA A 92 11.63 1.85 -3.51
CA ALA A 92 11.86 1.93 -4.95
C ALA A 92 10.84 2.82 -5.69
N ALA A 93 9.62 2.98 -5.13
CA ALA A 93 8.62 3.93 -5.62
C ALA A 93 8.90 5.38 -5.15
N GLY A 94 9.99 5.62 -4.42
CA GLY A 94 10.36 6.94 -3.90
C GLY A 94 9.61 7.33 -2.63
N VAL A 95 8.93 6.38 -1.97
CA VAL A 95 8.26 6.61 -0.70
C VAL A 95 9.31 6.55 0.42
N LYS A 96 9.61 7.69 1.04
CA LYS A 96 10.57 7.77 2.13
C LYS A 96 9.89 7.41 3.47
N PRO A 97 10.52 6.55 4.29
CA PRO A 97 10.10 6.38 5.68
C PRO A 97 10.37 7.66 6.49
N VAL A 98 9.60 7.87 7.54
CA VAL A 98 9.86 8.87 8.61
C VAL A 98 10.51 8.20 9.80
#